data_AF-A0A9X9MEL0-F1
#
_entry.id   AF-A0A9X9MEL0-F1
#
_cell.length_a   1.000
_cell.length_b   1.000
_cell.length_c   1.000
_cell.angle_alpha   90.00
_cell.angle_beta   90.00
_cell.angle_gamma   90.00
#
_symmetry.space_group_name_H-M   'P 1'
#
loop_
_entity.id
_entity.type
_entity.pdbx_description
1 polymer ?
#
loop_
_entity_poly.entity_id
_entity_poly.type
_entity_poly.pdbx_seq_one_letter_code
_entity_poly.pdbx_strand_id
1 'polypeptide(L)'
;MSLELLEIMINNSSGWGYRFAFSYHFDLESFFYVFLTGCVEYGRDPSLPALNLDYWCTEDMENNIENKANDINLNFKDFISNKFSSSFIDTKELAMELHEILFGEHKYLYRFSFPNYALYNAMIGAINKTIGNIEAGKVPNRTWTNETTAAI
;
A
#
# COMPACT_ATOMS: atom_id res chain seq x y z
N MET A 1 1.61 1.31 -10.00
CA MET A 1 1.51 0.04 -10.77
C MET A 1 1.89 -1.12 -9.86
N SER A 2 1.20 -2.25 -9.97
CA SER A 2 1.51 -3.53 -9.29
C SER A 2 2.94 -4.01 -9.59
N LEU A 3 3.64 -4.55 -8.58
CA LEU A 3 4.98 -5.14 -8.74
C LEU A 3 4.89 -6.41 -9.57
N GLU A 4 3.92 -7.29 -9.29
CA GLU A 4 3.73 -8.52 -10.06
C GLU A 4 3.46 -8.21 -11.54
N LEU A 5 2.67 -7.16 -11.84
CA LEU A 5 2.44 -6.71 -13.21
C LEU A 5 3.73 -6.27 -13.92
N LEU A 6 4.60 -5.53 -13.22
CA LEU A 6 5.90 -5.09 -13.76
C LEU A 6 6.83 -6.27 -14.03
N GLU A 7 6.91 -7.23 -13.10
CA GLU A 7 7.70 -8.46 -13.26
C GLU A 7 7.26 -9.28 -14.49
N ILE A 8 5.95 -9.34 -14.76
CA ILE A 8 5.41 -10.02 -15.94
C ILE A 8 5.84 -9.32 -17.23
N MET A 9 5.77 -7.98 -17.25
CA MET A 9 6.11 -7.17 -18.42
C MET A 9 7.58 -7.35 -18.81
N ILE A 10 8.51 -7.36 -17.85
CA ILE A 10 9.95 -7.54 -18.14
C ILE A 10 10.27 -8.96 -18.59
N ASN A 11 9.68 -9.96 -17.95
CA ASN A 11 10.06 -11.36 -18.19
C ASN A 11 9.51 -11.94 -19.51
N ASN A 12 8.77 -11.15 -20.32
CA ASN A 12 8.09 -11.62 -21.54
C ASN A 12 7.32 -12.94 -21.32
N SER A 13 6.76 -13.09 -20.12
CA SER A 13 6.10 -14.31 -19.68
C SER A 13 4.75 -14.47 -20.38
N SER A 14 4.76 -14.94 -21.64
CA SER A 14 3.56 -15.33 -22.39
C SER A 14 3.02 -16.72 -21.97
N GLY A 15 3.62 -17.32 -20.95
CA GLY A 15 3.34 -18.68 -20.50
C GLY A 15 2.10 -18.75 -19.61
N TRP A 16 1.01 -19.24 -20.22
CA TRP A 16 -0.16 -19.86 -19.57
C TRP A 16 -1.01 -18.95 -18.65
N GLY A 17 -2.06 -18.37 -19.22
CA GLY A 17 -3.32 -18.21 -18.50
C GLY A 17 -3.44 -17.01 -17.56
N TYR A 18 -2.97 -15.82 -17.96
CA TYR A 18 -3.45 -14.55 -17.39
C TYR A 18 -4.93 -14.35 -17.74
N ARG A 19 -5.79 -15.11 -17.06
CA ARG A 19 -7.23 -14.90 -17.12
C ARG A 19 -7.49 -13.51 -16.54
N PHE A 20 -8.37 -12.74 -17.18
CA PHE A 20 -9.03 -11.55 -16.62
C PHE A 20 -9.44 -11.75 -15.15
N ALA A 21 -9.71 -12.99 -14.74
CA ALA A 21 -9.90 -13.41 -13.37
C ALA A 21 -8.78 -13.00 -12.39
N PHE A 22 -7.58 -12.59 -12.80
CA PHE A 22 -6.51 -12.10 -11.91
C PHE A 22 -6.34 -10.56 -11.91
N SER A 23 -7.05 -9.83 -12.77
CA SER A 23 -6.90 -8.36 -12.85
C SER A 23 -7.20 -7.67 -11.52
N TYR A 24 -8.15 -8.22 -10.76
CA TYR A 24 -8.51 -7.69 -9.45
C TYR A 24 -7.34 -7.70 -8.45
N HIS A 25 -6.43 -8.67 -8.55
CA HIS A 25 -5.26 -8.72 -7.67
C HIS A 25 -4.33 -7.54 -7.97
N PHE A 26 -4.08 -7.27 -9.25
CA PHE A 26 -3.27 -6.13 -9.68
C PHE A 26 -3.91 -4.79 -9.31
N ASP A 27 -5.24 -4.69 -9.38
CA ASP A 27 -5.98 -3.50 -8.96
C ASP A 27 -5.83 -3.26 -7.45
N LEU A 28 -5.96 -4.31 -6.63
CA LEU A 28 -5.81 -4.23 -5.17
C LEU A 28 -4.37 -3.96 -4.75
N GLU A 29 -3.39 -4.57 -5.42
CA GLU A 29 -1.98 -4.26 -5.20
C GLU A 29 -1.65 -2.82 -5.61
N SER A 30 -2.19 -2.36 -6.73
CA SER A 30 -2.05 -0.97 -7.18
C SER A 30 -2.68 0.02 -6.20
N PHE A 31 -3.88 -0.29 -5.68
CA PHE A 31 -4.53 0.47 -4.61
C PHE A 31 -3.62 0.56 -3.38
N PHE A 32 -3.01 -0.55 -2.96
CA PHE A 32 -2.10 -0.57 -1.82
C PHE A 32 -0.89 0.36 -2.01
N TYR A 33 -0.25 0.36 -3.19
CA TYR A 33 0.84 1.31 -3.47
C TYR A 33 0.39 2.77 -3.42
N VAL A 34 -0.80 3.08 -3.95
CA VAL A 34 -1.37 4.44 -3.88
C VAL A 34 -1.63 4.83 -2.44
N PHE A 35 -2.20 3.93 -1.64
CA PHE A 35 -2.41 4.13 -0.21
C PHE A 35 -1.11 4.41 0.54
N LEU A 36 -0.05 3.62 0.32
CA LEU A 36 1.26 3.86 0.92
C LEU A 36 1.86 5.21 0.50
N THR A 37 1.79 5.55 -0.80
CA THR A 37 2.27 6.83 -1.31
C THR A 37 1.54 8.00 -0.65
N GLY A 38 0.22 7.88 -0.47
CA GLY A 38 -0.58 8.83 0.30
C GLY A 38 -0.07 9.01 1.74
N CYS A 39 0.17 7.89 2.43
CA CYS A 39 0.61 7.89 3.83
C CYS A 39 2.05 8.43 4.02
N VAL A 40 2.90 8.29 3.01
CA VAL A 40 4.30 8.71 3.03
C VAL A 40 4.47 10.17 2.58
N GLU A 41 3.81 10.56 1.49
CA GLU A 41 4.09 11.84 0.81
C GLU A 41 3.02 12.90 1.10
N TYR A 42 1.73 12.57 0.98
CA TYR A 42 0.66 13.58 0.98
C TYR A 42 0.29 14.12 2.36
N GLY A 43 0.69 13.44 3.44
CA GLY A 43 0.50 13.92 4.81
C GLY A 43 1.73 14.58 5.40
N ARG A 44 2.83 14.64 4.64
CA ARG A 44 4.14 15.06 5.16
C ARG A 44 4.19 16.58 5.33
N ASP A 45 4.88 17.03 6.38
CA ASP A 45 5.12 18.46 6.58
C ASP A 45 5.89 19.04 5.37
N PRO A 46 5.41 20.14 4.76
CA PRO A 46 6.09 20.78 3.61
C PRO A 46 7.54 21.18 3.89
N SER A 47 7.92 21.36 5.15
CA SER A 47 9.29 21.70 5.56
C SER A 47 10.24 20.50 5.59
N LEU A 48 9.72 19.26 5.56
CA LEU A 48 10.53 18.05 5.55
C LEU A 48 10.88 17.64 4.11
N PRO A 49 12.08 17.07 3.89
CA PRO A 49 12.43 16.56 2.57
C PRO A 49 11.48 15.44 2.16
N ALA A 50 11.15 15.41 0.87
CA ALA A 50 10.44 14.30 0.26
C ALA A 50 11.21 13.00 0.54
N LEU A 51 10.49 11.95 0.93
CA LEU A 51 11.08 10.63 1.10
C LEU A 51 11.30 9.91 -0.24
N ASN A 52 10.87 10.56 -1.33
CA ASN A 52 11.02 10.21 -2.73
C ASN A 52 10.77 8.72 -2.99
N LEU A 53 9.49 8.36 -3.06
CA LEU A 53 9.08 7.10 -3.68
C LEU A 53 9.22 7.14 -5.22
N ASP A 54 9.86 8.17 -5.77
CA ASP A 54 10.16 8.36 -7.20
C ASP A 54 10.75 7.10 -7.85
N TYR A 55 11.62 6.38 -7.13
CA TYR A 55 12.23 5.13 -7.61
C TYR A 55 11.24 3.98 -7.80
N TRP A 56 9.98 4.12 -7.41
CA TRP A 56 8.92 3.15 -7.75
C TRP A 56 8.29 3.42 -9.12
N CYS A 57 8.54 4.57 -9.73
CA CYS A 57 7.86 5.02 -10.95
C CYS A 57 8.77 5.90 -11.83
N THR A 58 9.95 5.39 -12.17
CA THR A 58 10.87 6.00 -13.15
C THR A 58 10.71 5.38 -14.55
N GLU A 59 11.46 5.90 -15.53
CA GLU A 59 11.56 5.27 -16.86
C GLU A 59 12.34 3.94 -16.82
N ASP A 60 13.08 3.65 -15.74
CA ASP A 60 13.82 2.41 -15.55
C ASP A 60 12.96 1.37 -14.83
N MET A 61 12.43 0.41 -15.62
CA MET A 61 11.51 -0.60 -15.11
C MET A 61 12.19 -1.62 -14.17
N GLU A 62 13.46 -1.97 -14.41
CA GLU A 62 14.20 -2.90 -13.55
C GLU A 62 14.44 -2.27 -12.19
N ASN A 63 14.89 -1.00 -12.18
CA ASN A 63 15.07 -0.24 -10.96
C ASN A 63 13.74 -0.06 -10.19
N ASN A 64 12.63 0.16 -10.90
CA ASN A 64 11.30 0.25 -10.26
C ASN A 64 10.90 -1.04 -9.53
N ILE A 65 11.14 -2.20 -10.16
CA ILE A 65 10.87 -3.51 -9.58
C ILE A 65 11.75 -3.74 -8.35
N GLU A 66 13.05 -3.50 -8.48
CA GLU A 66 14.01 -3.71 -7.38
C GLU A 66 13.65 -2.87 -6.16
N ASN A 67 13.38 -1.58 -6.35
CA ASN A 67 13.05 -0.68 -5.24
C ASN A 67 11.71 -1.06 -4.58
N LYS A 68 10.69 -1.39 -5.37
CA LYS A 68 9.40 -1.87 -4.83
C LYS A 68 9.58 -3.18 -4.06
N ALA A 69 10.29 -4.16 -4.63
CA ALA A 69 10.52 -5.44 -3.98
C ALA A 69 11.31 -5.28 -2.68
N ASN A 70 12.32 -4.42 -2.65
CA ASN A 70 13.11 -4.14 -1.46
C ASN A 70 12.27 -3.48 -0.36
N ASP A 71 11.47 -2.47 -0.70
CA ASP A 71 10.62 -1.77 0.27
C ASP A 71 9.46 -2.66 0.77
N ILE A 72 8.84 -3.46 -0.11
CA ILE A 72 7.64 -4.25 0.24
C ILE A 72 7.97 -5.65 0.77
N ASN A 73 8.93 -6.36 0.21
CA ASN A 73 9.15 -7.76 0.57
C ASN A 73 10.23 -7.93 1.66
N LEU A 74 11.26 -7.08 1.65
CA LEU A 74 12.40 -7.23 2.56
C LEU A 74 12.30 -6.30 3.78
N ASN A 75 11.96 -5.03 3.55
CA ASN A 75 12.13 -3.98 4.55
C ASN A 75 10.82 -3.32 4.99
N PHE A 76 9.67 -3.98 4.80
CA PHE A 76 8.38 -3.30 4.96
C PHE A 76 8.15 -2.70 6.35
N LYS A 77 8.55 -3.38 7.43
CA LYS A 77 8.44 -2.84 8.79
C LYS A 77 9.26 -1.58 8.98
N ASP A 78 10.46 -1.54 8.41
CA ASP A 78 11.35 -0.38 8.46
C ASP A 78 10.85 0.74 7.56
N PHE A 79 10.36 0.39 6.36
CA PHE A 79 9.68 1.32 5.45
C PHE A 79 8.55 2.05 6.17
N ILE A 80 7.62 1.31 6.78
CA ILE A 80 6.49 1.91 7.48
C ILE A 80 6.96 2.74 8.69
N SER A 81 7.96 2.28 9.43
CA SER A 81 8.43 2.99 10.62
C SER A 81 9.19 4.29 10.32
N ASN A 82 9.92 4.31 9.20
CA ASN A 82 10.78 5.44 8.85
C ASN A 82 10.11 6.43 7.90
N LYS A 83 9.21 5.94 7.02
CA LYS A 83 8.66 6.75 5.93
C LYS A 83 7.23 7.25 6.15
N PHE A 84 6.45 6.69 7.07
CA PHE A 84 5.09 7.20 7.30
C PHE A 84 5.10 8.63 7.82
N SER A 85 4.21 9.46 7.28
CA SER A 85 3.97 10.77 7.84
C SER A 85 3.35 10.67 9.23
N SER A 86 3.71 11.58 10.12
CA SER A 86 3.06 11.76 11.42
C SER A 86 1.55 11.99 11.31
N SER A 87 1.09 12.58 10.21
CA SER A 87 -0.34 12.80 9.91
C SER A 87 -1.12 11.51 9.65
N PHE A 88 -0.42 10.44 9.26
CA PHE A 88 -1.01 9.13 8.95
C PHE A 88 -0.45 8.02 9.84
N ILE A 89 0.20 8.35 10.96
CA ILE A 89 0.77 7.33 11.85
C ILE A 89 -0.31 6.37 12.38
N ASP A 90 -1.52 6.87 12.53
CA ASP A 90 -2.70 6.17 13.01
C ASP A 90 -3.23 5.12 11.99
N THR A 91 -2.80 5.16 10.72
CA THR A 91 -3.11 4.15 9.70
C THR A 91 -2.02 3.09 9.54
N LYS A 92 -0.96 3.13 10.36
CA LYS A 92 0.16 2.17 10.32
C LYS A 92 -0.32 0.72 10.45
N GLU A 93 -1.24 0.44 11.37
CA GLU A 93 -1.79 -0.91 11.54
C GLU A 93 -2.54 -1.38 10.30
N LEU A 94 -3.32 -0.49 9.67
CA LEU A 94 -4.00 -0.80 8.41
C LEU A 94 -2.97 -1.14 7.32
N ALA A 95 -1.90 -0.37 7.19
CA ALA A 95 -0.84 -0.64 6.21
C ALA A 95 -0.20 -2.03 6.40
N MET A 96 0.05 -2.41 7.66
CA MET A 96 0.56 -3.74 8.02
C MET A 96 -0.42 -4.86 7.69
N GLU A 97 -1.72 -4.67 7.95
CA GLU A 97 -2.73 -5.67 7.65
C GLU A 97 -2.94 -5.85 6.14
N LEU A 98 -3.03 -4.76 5.37
CA LEU A 98 -3.17 -4.82 3.91
C LEU A 98 -1.93 -5.47 3.27
N HIS A 99 -0.74 -5.21 3.80
CA HIS A 99 0.49 -5.86 3.37
C HIS A 99 0.45 -7.37 3.59
N GLU A 100 0.09 -7.82 4.79
CA GLU A 100 0.01 -9.25 5.11
C GLU A 100 -1.03 -9.97 4.21
N ILE A 101 -2.16 -9.32 3.93
CA ILE A 101 -3.19 -9.85 3.03
C ILE A 101 -2.66 -10.05 1.60
N LEU A 102 -1.89 -9.10 1.08
CA LEU A 102 -1.42 -9.10 -0.30
C LEU A 102 -0.12 -9.89 -0.51
N PHE A 103 0.82 -9.81 0.44
CA PHE A 103 2.20 -10.27 0.29
C PHE A 103 2.62 -11.31 1.34
N GLY A 104 1.81 -11.54 2.37
CA GLY A 104 2.10 -12.47 3.46
C GLY A 104 2.08 -13.94 3.04
N GLU A 105 2.33 -14.82 4.01
CA GLU A 105 2.48 -16.27 3.78
C GLU A 105 1.23 -16.89 3.12
N HIS A 106 0.08 -16.28 3.36
CA HIS A 106 -1.22 -16.75 2.89
C HIS A 106 -1.65 -16.18 1.53
N LYS A 107 -0.80 -15.41 0.84
CA LYS A 107 -1.16 -14.79 -0.46
C LYS A 107 -1.65 -15.79 -1.51
N TYR A 108 -1.11 -17.01 -1.51
CA TYR A 108 -1.49 -18.06 -2.46
C TYR A 108 -2.90 -18.61 -2.20
N LEU A 109 -3.40 -18.54 -0.96
CA LEU A 109 -4.79 -18.92 -0.67
C LEU A 109 -5.75 -18.02 -1.44
N TYR A 110 -5.45 -16.74 -1.57
CA TYR A 110 -6.27 -15.79 -2.32
C TYR A 110 -6.10 -15.91 -3.84
N ARG A 111 -4.92 -16.35 -4.30
CA ARG A 111 -4.60 -16.50 -5.73
C ARG A 111 -5.32 -17.68 -6.39
N PHE A 112 -5.66 -18.71 -5.65
CA PHE A 112 -6.28 -19.93 -6.22
C PHE A 112 -7.69 -20.23 -5.70
N SER A 113 -8.24 -19.41 -4.80
CA SER A 113 -9.57 -19.61 -4.24
C SER A 113 -10.67 -19.02 -5.13
N PHE A 114 -11.47 -19.89 -5.74
CA PHE A 114 -12.80 -19.53 -6.23
C PHE A 114 -13.80 -19.63 -5.07
N PRO A 115 -14.60 -18.57 -4.78
CA PRO A 115 -14.77 -17.35 -5.56
C PRO A 115 -13.79 -16.22 -5.19
N ASN A 116 -13.40 -15.44 -6.20
CA ASN A 116 -12.45 -14.31 -6.20
C ASN A 116 -12.72 -13.16 -5.20
N TYR A 117 -13.75 -13.25 -4.35
CA TYR A 117 -14.09 -12.22 -3.37
C TYR A 117 -13.30 -12.32 -2.07
N ALA A 118 -12.58 -13.42 -1.83
CA ALA A 118 -11.86 -13.61 -0.57
C ALA A 118 -10.84 -12.50 -0.31
N LEU A 119 -10.09 -12.06 -1.34
CA LEU A 119 -9.12 -10.98 -1.22
C LEU A 119 -9.80 -9.64 -0.97
N TYR A 120 -10.88 -9.33 -1.72
CA TYR A 120 -11.67 -8.12 -1.50
C TYR A 120 -12.25 -8.08 -0.09
N ASN A 121 -12.85 -9.17 0.38
CA ASN A 121 -13.46 -9.26 1.70
C ASN A 121 -12.40 -9.10 2.80
N ALA A 122 -11.19 -9.63 2.60
CA ALA A 122 -10.08 -9.43 3.53
C ALA A 122 -9.67 -7.95 3.59
N MET A 123 -9.45 -7.31 2.43
CA MET A 123 -9.09 -5.89 2.33
C MET A 123 -10.19 -4.99 2.94
N ILE A 124 -11.45 -5.21 2.57
CA ILE A 124 -12.61 -4.49 3.10
C ILE A 124 -12.75 -4.74 4.61
N GLY A 125 -12.51 -5.96 5.07
CA GLY A 125 -12.53 -6.32 6.49
C GLY A 125 -11.50 -5.53 7.29
N ALA A 126 -10.26 -5.42 6.80
CA ALA A 126 -9.21 -4.61 7.42
C ALA A 126 -9.61 -3.12 7.46
N ILE A 127 -10.11 -2.57 6.35
CA ILE A 127 -10.57 -1.17 6.28
C ILE A 127 -11.72 -0.91 7.26
N ASN A 128 -12.74 -1.75 7.27
CA ASN A 128 -13.90 -1.61 8.16
C ASN A 128 -13.49 -1.75 9.63
N LYS A 129 -12.55 -2.64 9.95
CA LYS A 129 -11.98 -2.75 11.29
C LYS A 129 -11.28 -1.45 11.71
N THR A 130 -10.47 -0.87 10.83
CA THR A 130 -9.82 0.43 11.09
C THR A 130 -10.84 1.55 11.28
N ILE A 131 -11.86 1.64 10.41
CA ILE A 131 -12.96 2.61 10.57
C ILE A 131 -13.64 2.43 11.93
N GLY A 132 -14.03 1.20 12.30
CA GLY A 132 -14.65 0.93 13.59
C GLY A 132 -13.75 1.26 14.78
N ASN A 133 -12.44 1.10 14.66
CA ASN A 133 -11.49 1.53 15.69
C ASN A 133 -11.41 3.06 15.81
N ILE A 134 -11.50 3.79 14.69
CA ILE A 134 -11.56 5.27 14.69
C ILE A 134 -12.88 5.73 15.33
N GLU A 135 -14.01 5.18 14.91
CA GLU A 135 -15.34 5.51 15.44
C GLU A 135 -15.46 5.22 16.94
N ALA A 136 -14.83 4.14 17.41
CA ALA A 136 -14.76 3.80 18.83
C ALA A 136 -13.73 4.62 19.63
N GLY A 137 -13.01 5.56 19.00
CA GLY A 137 -11.98 6.39 19.63
C GLY A 137 -10.73 5.62 20.07
N LYS A 138 -10.52 4.39 19.58
CA LYS A 138 -9.30 3.60 19.83
C LYS A 138 -8.13 4.10 19.00
N VAL A 139 -8.43 4.65 17.84
CA VAL A 139 -7.51 5.41 17.01
C VAL A 139 -7.90 6.88 17.13
N PRO A 140 -6.97 7.79 17.50
CA PRO A 140 -7.29 9.20 17.65
C PRO A 140 -7.83 9.78 16.34
N ASN A 141 -9.04 10.36 16.38
CA ASN A 141 -9.52 11.16 15.26
C ASN A 141 -8.84 12.54 15.32
N ARG A 142 -7.68 12.66 14.69
CA ARG A 142 -7.02 13.96 14.53
C ARG A 142 -7.76 14.70 13.42
N THR A 143 -8.80 15.45 13.80
CA THR A 143 -9.38 16.44 12.89
C THR A 143 -8.27 17.37 12.45
N TRP A 144 -8.15 17.56 11.15
CA TRP A 144 -7.28 18.58 10.56
C TRP A 144 -7.80 19.93 11.06
N THR A 145 -7.28 20.42 12.18
CA THR A 145 -7.36 21.84 12.46
C THR A 145 -6.44 22.46 11.43
N ASN A 146 -7.01 23.13 10.43
CA ASN A 146 -6.26 24.09 9.63
C ASN A 146 -5.73 25.14 10.61
N GLU A 147 -4.57 24.89 11.21
CA GLU A 147 -3.78 25.91 11.86
C GLU A 147 -3.15 26.77 10.74
N THR A 148 -4.01 27.43 9.96
CA THR A 148 -3.66 28.73 9.43
C THR A 148 -3.77 29.68 10.60
N THR A 149 -2.65 29.78 11.31
CA THR A 149 -2.46 30.65 12.45
C THR A 149 -2.86 32.07 12.06
N ALA A 150 -3.86 32.58 12.76
CA ALA A 150 -3.88 33.99 13.09
C ALA A 150 -2.56 34.33 13.82
N ALA A 151 -1.65 35.01 13.12
CA ALA A 151 -0.47 35.73 13.65
C ALA A 151 0.30 36.27 12.42
N ILE A 152 0.52 37.57 12.16
CA ILE A 152 0.30 38.87 12.81
C ILE A 152 0.03 39.87 11.66
#